data_AF-X0UPG8-F1
#
_entry.id   AF-X0UPG8-F1
#
_cell.length_a   1.000
_cell.length_b   1.000
_cell.length_c   1.000
_cell.angle_alpha   90.00
_cell.angle_beta   90.00
_cell.angle_gamma   90.00
#
_symmetry.space_group_name_H-M   'P 1'
#
loop_
_entity.id
_entity.type
_entity.pdbx_description
1 polymer ?
#
loop_
_entity_poly.entity_id
_entity_poly.type
_entity_poly.pdbx_seq_one_letter_code
_entity_poly.pdbx_strand_id
1 'polypeptide(L)'
;PQAARHAIQYKGKWYKGPTYLYRDLGDIVEIPFARFHAKLTKWKKENPNCKPKDEDINSFFKRTRVQVDDGRFIGPLRLMWEELPEPKIQWDFVRQKVTAFRNEFGREPTKEEIKEISTPEEWMNRLDDPNLLGSNNRVLKKAPNVIKITSREITIAGETFSSLTKAAKHYDINMKTFCYRIRHGWTPEEAAELVNKKVDNRPKEISIGGKTFPSGSAAAKYYGITPSNFNTRLIRGWTPEQAAGIEPPPKKA
;
A
#
# COMPACT_ATOMS: atom_id res chain seq x y z
N PRO A 1 -37.30 -40.29 4.77
CA PRO A 1 -36.08 -39.72 5.39
C PRO A 1 -35.91 -38.23 5.01
N GLN A 2 -36.24 -37.33 5.93
CA GLN A 2 -36.05 -35.90 5.71
C GLN A 2 -34.54 -35.63 5.59
N ALA A 3 -34.09 -35.17 4.43
CA ALA A 3 -32.68 -34.85 4.22
C ALA A 3 -32.25 -33.85 5.29
N ALA A 4 -31.11 -34.09 5.95
CA ALA A 4 -30.59 -33.23 7.01
C ALA A 4 -30.61 -31.76 6.58
N ARG A 5 -30.82 -30.83 7.53
CA ARG A 5 -30.92 -29.37 7.27
C ARG A 5 -29.76 -28.81 6.41
N HIS A 6 -28.61 -29.46 6.44
CA HIS A 6 -27.40 -29.06 5.72
C HIS A 6 -27.06 -29.95 4.52
N ALA A 7 -27.92 -30.90 4.16
CA ALA A 7 -27.68 -31.83 3.07
C ALA A 7 -27.69 -31.11 1.71
N ILE A 8 -26.73 -31.46 0.86
CA ILE A 8 -26.56 -30.88 -0.48
C ILE A 8 -26.72 -32.02 -1.50
N GLN A 9 -27.52 -31.79 -2.53
CA GLN A 9 -27.59 -32.70 -3.67
C GLN A 9 -26.64 -32.19 -4.75
N TYR A 10 -25.82 -33.08 -5.31
CA TYR A 10 -24.95 -32.75 -6.44
C TYR A 10 -24.82 -33.95 -7.37
N LYS A 11 -25.10 -33.77 -8.67
CA LYS A 11 -25.06 -34.82 -9.71
C LYS A 11 -25.83 -36.09 -9.29
N GLY A 12 -27.01 -35.90 -8.72
CA GLY A 12 -27.88 -37.00 -8.25
C GLY A 12 -27.46 -37.68 -6.93
N LYS A 13 -26.31 -37.33 -6.32
CA LYS A 13 -25.88 -37.85 -5.01
C LYS A 13 -26.20 -36.87 -3.88
N TRP A 14 -26.53 -37.40 -2.71
CA TRP A 14 -26.76 -36.62 -1.49
C TRP A 14 -25.52 -36.62 -0.58
N TYR A 15 -25.08 -35.43 -0.20
CA TYR A 15 -23.97 -35.22 0.72
C TYR A 15 -24.49 -34.70 2.06
N LYS A 16 -23.93 -35.21 3.17
CA LYS A 16 -24.29 -34.81 4.54
C LYS A 16 -24.03 -33.31 4.83
N GLY A 17 -23.19 -32.68 4.03
CA GLY A 17 -22.88 -31.26 4.13
C GLY A 17 -21.82 -30.80 3.13
N PRO A 18 -21.51 -29.49 3.13
CA PRO A 18 -20.54 -28.89 2.20
C PRO A 18 -19.14 -29.49 2.32
N THR A 19 -18.72 -29.89 3.52
CA THR A 19 -17.41 -30.52 3.74
C THR A 19 -17.28 -31.86 3.00
N TYR A 20 -18.33 -32.68 3.02
CA TYR A 20 -18.33 -33.98 2.36
C TYR A 20 -18.36 -33.85 0.85
N LEU A 21 -19.18 -32.91 0.34
CA LEU A 21 -19.20 -32.57 -1.08
C LEU A 21 -17.82 -32.07 -1.55
N TYR A 22 -17.21 -31.14 -0.81
CA TYR A 22 -15.91 -30.59 -1.15
C TYR A 22 -14.80 -31.65 -1.14
N ARG A 23 -14.84 -32.58 -0.18
CA ARG A 23 -13.86 -33.67 -0.09
C ARG A 23 -13.98 -34.67 -1.24
N ASP A 24 -15.20 -35.01 -1.66
CA ASP A 24 -15.45 -35.93 -2.77
C ASP A 24 -15.00 -35.35 -4.13
N LEU A 25 -15.04 -34.02 -4.25
CA LEU A 25 -14.61 -33.32 -5.46
C LEU A 25 -13.10 -33.09 -5.56
N GLY A 26 -12.36 -33.30 -4.46
CA GLY A 26 -10.89 -33.39 -4.43
C GLY A 26 -10.17 -32.35 -5.31
N ASP A 27 -9.38 -32.87 -6.26
CA ASP A 27 -8.48 -32.10 -7.14
C ASP A 27 -9.19 -31.27 -8.22
N ILE A 28 -10.50 -31.44 -8.39
CA ILE A 28 -11.30 -30.67 -9.37
C ILE A 28 -11.56 -29.25 -8.85
N VAL A 29 -11.28 -28.99 -7.57
CA VAL A 29 -11.62 -27.74 -6.92
C VAL A 29 -10.52 -26.68 -7.07
N GLU A 30 -10.84 -25.58 -7.76
CA GLU A 30 -9.88 -24.49 -8.01
C GLU A 30 -9.66 -23.53 -6.83
N ILE A 31 -10.46 -23.65 -5.75
CA ILE A 31 -10.46 -22.74 -4.59
C ILE A 31 -10.45 -23.47 -3.24
N PRO A 32 -9.86 -22.90 -2.18
CA PRO A 32 -9.91 -23.52 -0.83
C PRO A 32 -11.34 -23.67 -0.27
N PHE A 33 -11.55 -24.65 0.62
CA PHE A 33 -12.84 -24.94 1.25
C PHE A 33 -13.49 -23.70 1.88
N ALA A 34 -12.71 -22.87 2.57
CA ALA A 34 -13.20 -21.64 3.19
C ALA A 34 -13.89 -20.70 2.17
N ARG A 35 -13.34 -20.61 0.95
CA ARG A 35 -13.91 -19.76 -0.13
C ARG A 35 -15.17 -20.38 -0.72
N PHE A 36 -15.18 -21.70 -0.94
CA PHE A 36 -16.37 -22.43 -1.36
C PHE A 36 -17.51 -22.25 -0.34
N HIS A 37 -17.21 -22.48 0.94
CA HIS A 37 -18.19 -22.37 2.02
C HIS A 37 -18.75 -20.95 2.14
N ALA A 38 -17.91 -19.92 1.96
CA ALA A 38 -18.36 -18.52 1.96
C ALA A 38 -19.34 -18.23 0.81
N LYS A 39 -19.07 -18.72 -0.40
CA LYS A 39 -20.00 -18.57 -1.55
C LYS A 39 -21.32 -19.30 -1.31
N LEU A 40 -21.26 -20.54 -0.84
CA LEU A 40 -22.46 -21.31 -0.51
C LEU A 40 -23.29 -20.64 0.59
N THR A 41 -22.65 -20.08 1.61
CA THR A 41 -23.32 -19.36 2.70
C THR A 41 -23.99 -18.08 2.20
N LYS A 42 -23.31 -17.32 1.33
CA LYS A 42 -23.87 -16.13 0.69
C LYS A 42 -25.10 -16.50 -0.15
N TRP A 43 -24.99 -17.53 -0.99
CA TRP A 43 -26.09 -18.00 -1.82
C TRP A 43 -27.31 -18.43 -0.98
N LYS A 44 -27.10 -19.14 0.14
CA LYS A 44 -28.19 -19.52 1.07
C LYS A 44 -28.87 -18.32 1.72
N LYS A 45 -28.13 -17.24 1.98
CA LYS A 45 -28.70 -16.00 2.51
C LYS A 45 -29.59 -15.31 1.48
N GLU A 46 -29.20 -15.37 0.20
CA GLU A 46 -29.97 -14.83 -0.92
C GLU A 46 -31.16 -15.73 -1.29
N ASN A 47 -31.08 -17.04 -1.00
CA ASN A 47 -32.10 -18.04 -1.35
C ASN A 47 -32.51 -18.90 -0.12
N PRO A 48 -33.25 -18.33 0.85
CA PRO A 48 -33.48 -18.96 2.15
C PRO A 48 -34.27 -20.29 2.10
N ASN A 49 -35.04 -20.54 1.03
CA ASN A 49 -35.90 -21.73 0.91
C ASN A 49 -35.55 -22.65 -0.27
N CYS A 50 -34.49 -22.36 -1.02
CA CYS A 50 -34.09 -23.16 -2.18
C CYS A 50 -32.84 -23.98 -1.87
N LYS A 51 -32.70 -25.14 -2.52
CA LYS A 51 -31.45 -25.90 -2.54
C LYS A 51 -30.66 -25.52 -3.81
N PRO A 52 -29.34 -25.39 -3.72
CA PRO A 52 -28.52 -25.01 -4.88
C PRO A 52 -28.57 -26.14 -5.91
N LYS A 53 -28.74 -25.78 -7.18
CA LYS A 53 -28.68 -26.73 -8.30
C LYS A 53 -27.22 -27.07 -8.62
N ASP A 54 -27.01 -28.08 -9.46
CA ASP A 54 -25.67 -28.50 -9.88
C ASP A 54 -24.88 -27.35 -10.54
N GLU A 55 -25.55 -26.48 -11.29
CA GLU A 55 -24.95 -25.29 -11.92
C GLU A 55 -24.47 -24.27 -10.88
N ASP A 56 -25.28 -24.00 -9.85
CA ASP A 56 -24.91 -23.11 -8.74
C ASP A 56 -23.68 -23.65 -8.01
N ILE A 57 -23.69 -24.95 -7.71
CA ILE A 57 -22.60 -25.65 -7.04
C ILE A 57 -21.31 -25.58 -7.87
N ASN A 58 -21.40 -25.80 -9.18
CA ASN A 58 -20.26 -25.65 -10.09
C ASN A 58 -19.70 -24.22 -10.10
N SER A 59 -20.56 -23.19 -10.04
CA SER A 59 -20.14 -21.79 -9.95
C SER A 59 -19.36 -21.49 -8.66
N PHE A 60 -19.66 -22.22 -7.58
CA PHE A 60 -18.97 -22.03 -6.30
C PHE A 60 -17.52 -22.46 -6.38
N PHE A 61 -17.17 -23.49 -7.16
CA PHE A 61 -15.78 -23.97 -7.29
C PHE A 61 -14.87 -23.09 -8.14
N LYS A 62 -15.43 -22.27 -9.04
CA LYS A 62 -14.64 -21.43 -9.95
C LYS A 62 -13.91 -20.30 -9.22
N ARG A 63 -12.68 -19.99 -9.63
CA ARG A 63 -12.00 -18.76 -9.18
C ARG A 63 -12.80 -17.53 -9.62
N THR A 64 -13.01 -16.59 -8.70
CA THR A 64 -13.65 -15.28 -9.03
C THR A 64 -12.68 -14.36 -9.76
N ARG A 65 -11.37 -14.61 -9.64
CA ARG A 65 -10.31 -13.85 -10.32
C ARG A 65 -9.91 -14.59 -11.59
N VAL A 66 -9.72 -13.84 -12.67
CA VAL A 66 -9.29 -14.33 -13.98
C VAL A 66 -7.76 -14.26 -14.04
N GLN A 67 -7.15 -15.28 -14.63
CA GLN A 67 -5.72 -15.29 -14.92
C GLN A 67 -5.51 -14.58 -16.28
N VAL A 68 -4.70 -13.52 -16.27
CA VAL A 68 -4.28 -12.79 -17.49
C VAL A 68 -3.04 -13.47 -18.07
N ASP A 69 -2.74 -13.23 -19.34
CA ASP A 69 -1.58 -13.75 -20.07
C ASP A 69 -0.24 -13.48 -19.34
N ASP A 70 -0.15 -12.36 -18.61
CA ASP A 70 0.99 -12.02 -17.73
C ASP A 70 1.14 -12.92 -16.48
N GLY A 71 0.29 -13.94 -16.32
CA GLY A 71 0.25 -14.83 -15.15
C GLY A 71 -0.39 -14.24 -13.88
N ARG A 72 -0.89 -12.99 -13.94
CA ARG A 72 -1.52 -12.30 -12.81
C ARG A 72 -2.98 -12.74 -12.64
N PHE A 73 -3.43 -12.91 -11.39
CA PHE A 73 -4.84 -13.13 -11.06
C PHE A 73 -5.53 -11.82 -10.71
N ILE A 74 -6.33 -11.27 -11.63
CA ILE A 74 -7.05 -10.01 -11.45
C ILE A 74 -8.55 -10.24 -11.24
N GLY A 75 -9.21 -9.30 -10.56
CA GLY A 75 -10.66 -9.36 -10.40
C GLY A 75 -11.40 -9.00 -11.70
N PRO A 76 -12.67 -9.40 -11.86
CA PRO A 76 -13.45 -9.13 -13.08
C PRO A 76 -13.53 -7.64 -13.42
N LEU A 77 -13.74 -6.78 -12.41
CA LEU A 77 -13.77 -5.33 -12.59
C LEU A 77 -12.43 -4.76 -13.09
N ARG A 78 -11.31 -5.35 -12.64
CA ARG A 78 -9.97 -4.94 -13.07
C ARG A 78 -9.70 -5.37 -14.51
N LEU A 79 -10.15 -6.57 -14.88
CA LEU A 79 -10.08 -7.06 -16.25
C LEU A 79 -10.88 -6.16 -17.18
N MET A 80 -12.13 -5.83 -16.82
CA MET A 80 -12.96 -4.88 -17.57
C MET A 80 -12.26 -3.54 -17.76
N TRP A 81 -11.60 -3.00 -16.72
CA TRP A 81 -10.84 -1.76 -16.84
C TRP A 81 -9.59 -1.89 -17.73
N GLU A 82 -8.86 -3.01 -17.68
CA GLU A 82 -7.68 -3.23 -18.54
C GLU A 82 -8.07 -3.35 -20.02
N GLU A 83 -9.24 -3.91 -20.34
CA GLU A 83 -9.79 -4.05 -21.70
C GLU A 83 -10.35 -2.74 -22.31
N LEU A 84 -10.63 -1.71 -21.50
CA LEU A 84 -11.17 -0.44 -22.01
C LEU A 84 -10.17 0.31 -22.91
N PRO A 85 -10.65 0.95 -24.00
CA PRO A 85 -9.81 1.79 -24.86
C PRO A 85 -9.29 3.03 -24.11
N GLU A 86 -8.10 3.51 -24.47
CA GLU A 86 -7.59 4.78 -23.96
C GLU A 86 -8.30 5.97 -24.65
N PRO A 87 -8.54 7.10 -23.96
CA PRO A 87 -8.11 7.43 -22.60
C PRO A 87 -9.06 6.87 -21.51
N LYS A 88 -8.49 6.33 -20.44
CA LYS A 88 -9.22 5.84 -19.26
C LYS A 88 -8.61 6.39 -17.98
N ILE A 89 -9.44 6.67 -16.97
CA ILE A 89 -8.95 7.15 -15.67
C ILE A 89 -8.17 6.05 -14.94
N GLN A 90 -7.28 6.43 -14.01
CA GLN A 90 -6.50 5.44 -13.27
C GLN A 90 -7.41 4.57 -12.40
N TRP A 91 -6.99 3.32 -12.25
CA TRP A 91 -7.74 2.31 -11.51
C TRP A 91 -8.10 2.71 -10.08
N ASP A 92 -7.24 3.44 -9.38
CA ASP A 92 -7.55 3.87 -8.00
C ASP A 92 -8.76 4.81 -7.95
N PHE A 93 -8.93 5.67 -8.96
CA PHE A 93 -10.12 6.52 -9.09
C PHE A 93 -11.34 5.72 -9.52
N VAL A 94 -11.19 4.76 -10.43
CA VAL A 94 -12.29 3.83 -10.80
C VAL A 94 -12.78 3.09 -9.57
N ARG A 95 -11.87 2.60 -8.72
CA ARG A 95 -12.23 1.93 -7.47
C ARG A 95 -13.00 2.84 -6.53
N GLN A 96 -12.58 4.09 -6.36
CA GLN A 96 -13.29 5.08 -5.55
C GLN A 96 -14.69 5.34 -6.08
N LYS A 97 -14.85 5.59 -7.39
CA LYS A 97 -16.14 5.81 -8.04
C LYS A 97 -17.06 4.59 -7.95
N VAL A 98 -16.53 3.37 -8.13
CA VAL A 98 -17.32 2.13 -7.96
C VAL A 98 -17.75 1.93 -6.50
N THR A 99 -16.91 2.29 -5.53
CA THR A 99 -17.32 2.26 -4.13
C THR A 99 -18.42 3.29 -3.84
N ALA A 100 -18.31 4.51 -4.36
CA ALA A 100 -19.35 5.53 -4.25
C ALA A 100 -20.68 5.04 -4.86
N PHE A 101 -20.62 4.48 -6.08
CA PHE A 101 -21.78 3.88 -6.75
C PHE A 101 -22.46 2.80 -5.90
N ARG A 102 -21.69 1.88 -5.32
CA ARG A 102 -22.24 0.83 -4.45
C ARG A 102 -22.94 1.39 -3.22
N ASN A 103 -22.40 2.47 -2.65
CA ASN A 103 -22.99 3.11 -1.48
C ASN A 103 -24.30 3.84 -1.84
N GLU A 104 -24.37 4.42 -3.03
CA GLU A 104 -25.54 5.16 -3.51
C GLU A 104 -26.67 4.23 -3.98
N PHE A 105 -26.35 3.26 -4.84
CA PHE A 105 -27.35 2.41 -5.50
C PHE A 105 -27.55 1.05 -4.83
N GLY A 106 -26.71 0.68 -3.85
CA GLY A 106 -26.81 -0.61 -3.15
C GLY A 106 -26.60 -1.85 -4.03
N ARG A 107 -26.14 -1.68 -5.27
CA ARG A 107 -25.92 -2.73 -6.26
C ARG A 107 -24.55 -2.61 -6.93
N GLU A 108 -24.13 -3.66 -7.61
CA GLU A 108 -22.94 -3.61 -8.47
C GLU A 108 -23.25 -2.82 -9.75
N PRO A 109 -22.31 -1.98 -10.23
CA PRO A 109 -22.47 -1.28 -11.50
C PRO A 109 -22.40 -2.27 -12.68
N THR A 110 -23.20 -2.00 -13.69
CA THR A 110 -23.24 -2.71 -14.97
C THR A 110 -21.99 -2.43 -15.80
N LYS A 111 -21.78 -3.21 -16.87
CA LYS A 111 -20.62 -3.03 -17.77
C LYS A 111 -20.59 -1.63 -18.40
N GLU A 112 -21.76 -1.07 -18.71
CA GLU A 112 -21.91 0.27 -19.31
C GLU A 112 -21.62 1.37 -18.28
N GLU A 113 -22.16 1.26 -17.07
CA GLU A 113 -21.87 2.20 -15.97
C GLU A 113 -20.39 2.16 -15.57
N ILE A 114 -19.74 0.99 -15.61
CA ILE A 114 -18.29 0.89 -15.40
C ILE A 114 -17.52 1.60 -16.51
N LYS A 115 -17.98 1.50 -17.77
CA LYS A 115 -17.38 2.21 -18.90
C LYS A 115 -17.48 3.72 -18.68
N GLU A 116 -18.65 4.22 -18.29
CA GLU A 116 -18.89 5.64 -17.98
C GLU A 116 -18.06 6.13 -16.79
N ILE A 117 -18.02 5.37 -15.70
CA ILE A 117 -17.17 5.64 -14.53
C ILE A 117 -15.68 5.72 -14.93
N SER A 118 -15.26 4.86 -15.87
CA SER A 118 -13.87 4.74 -16.32
C SER A 118 -13.50 5.74 -17.42
N THR A 119 -14.48 6.38 -18.06
CA THR A 119 -14.22 7.45 -19.03
C THR A 119 -13.88 8.77 -18.31
N PRO A 120 -12.86 9.49 -18.79
CA PRO A 120 -12.61 10.87 -18.39
C PRO A 120 -13.84 11.76 -18.64
N GLU A 121 -14.46 12.29 -17.58
CA GLU A 121 -15.39 13.42 -17.70
C GLU A 121 -14.60 14.72 -17.98
N GLU A 122 -15.27 15.71 -18.59
CA GLU A 122 -14.67 16.98 -19.07
C GLU A 122 -13.88 17.78 -18.01
N TRP A 123 -14.06 17.52 -16.72
CA TRP A 123 -13.38 18.23 -15.64
C TRP A 123 -11.87 17.92 -15.50
N MET A 124 -11.33 16.94 -16.25
CA MET A 124 -9.87 16.76 -16.39
C MET A 124 -9.20 17.80 -17.31
N ASN A 125 -9.95 18.73 -17.92
CA ASN A 125 -9.38 19.91 -18.60
C ASN A 125 -8.79 20.97 -17.65
N ARG A 126 -8.87 20.76 -16.32
CA ARG A 126 -8.07 21.55 -15.37
C ARG A 126 -6.73 20.87 -15.10
N LEU A 127 -5.87 20.86 -16.12
CA LEU A 127 -4.45 20.48 -15.97
C LEU A 127 -3.68 21.43 -15.03
N ASP A 128 -4.28 22.57 -14.66
CA ASP A 128 -3.69 23.61 -13.82
C ASP A 128 -4.29 23.71 -12.39
N ASP A 129 -5.15 22.78 -11.93
CA ASP A 129 -5.73 22.85 -10.58
C ASP A 129 -4.72 22.39 -9.50
N PRO A 130 -4.25 23.28 -8.60
CA PRO A 130 -3.23 22.94 -7.60
C PRO A 130 -3.70 21.91 -6.56
N ASN A 131 -5.02 21.76 -6.36
CA ASN A 131 -5.58 20.81 -5.40
C ASN A 131 -5.56 19.35 -5.92
N LEU A 132 -5.35 19.13 -7.23
CA LEU A 132 -5.13 17.81 -7.82
C LEU A 132 -3.63 17.43 -7.91
N LEU A 133 -2.73 18.41 -7.74
CA LEU A 133 -1.27 18.22 -7.68
C LEU A 133 -0.77 17.84 -6.28
N GLY A 134 -1.65 17.87 -5.28
CA GLY A 134 -1.37 17.47 -3.91
C GLY A 134 -1.50 15.97 -3.67
N SER A 135 -0.38 15.27 -3.81
CA SER A 135 0.11 14.20 -2.90
C SER A 135 0.66 12.93 -3.54
N ASN A 136 0.38 12.60 -4.81
CA ASN A 136 1.09 11.50 -5.48
C ASN A 136 1.08 11.64 -7.00
N ASN A 137 2.17 12.24 -7.47
CA ASN A 137 2.65 12.30 -8.84
C ASN A 137 2.40 10.99 -9.64
N ARG A 138 1.28 10.89 -10.37
CA ARG A 138 1.07 9.93 -11.47
C ARG A 138 0.10 10.53 -12.49
N VAL A 139 0.64 11.09 -13.57
CA VAL A 139 0.01 11.00 -14.89
C VAL A 139 0.83 9.99 -15.68
N LEU A 140 0.22 8.85 -16.02
CA LEU A 140 0.79 7.91 -16.99
C LEU A 140 0.69 8.58 -18.37
N LYS A 141 1.71 9.35 -18.76
CA LYS A 141 1.95 9.57 -20.18
C LYS A 141 2.62 8.28 -20.71
N LYS A 142 2.00 7.69 -21.72
CA LYS A 142 2.49 6.57 -22.56
C LYS A 142 4.02 6.56 -22.59
N ALA A 143 4.66 5.56 -21.99
CA ALA A 143 6.09 5.60 -21.70
C ALA A 143 6.96 5.73 -22.97
N PRO A 144 7.69 6.84 -23.20
CA PRO A 144 9.01 6.75 -23.80
C PRO A 144 10.00 6.61 -22.64
N ASN A 145 10.50 5.39 -22.39
CA ASN A 145 11.55 5.12 -21.39
C ASN A 145 11.46 5.93 -20.09
N VAL A 146 10.63 5.48 -19.15
CA VAL A 146 10.55 6.08 -17.82
C VAL A 146 11.90 5.88 -17.10
N ILE A 147 12.77 6.88 -17.16
CA ILE A 147 13.84 7.05 -16.18
C ILE A 147 13.13 7.37 -14.87
N LYS A 148 13.06 6.38 -13.96
CA LYS A 148 12.65 6.58 -12.57
C LYS A 148 13.46 7.71 -11.98
N ILE A 149 12.79 8.76 -11.52
CA ILE A 149 13.40 9.82 -10.70
C ILE A 149 13.67 9.24 -9.30
N THR A 150 14.70 8.41 -9.21
CA THR A 150 15.47 8.05 -8.00
C THR A 150 16.96 7.86 -8.32
N SER A 151 17.36 8.14 -9.57
CA SER A 151 18.74 8.13 -10.05
C SER A 151 19.38 9.49 -9.75
N ARG A 152 19.63 9.80 -8.48
CA ARG A 152 20.75 10.70 -8.21
C ARG A 152 21.98 9.89 -8.52
N GLU A 153 22.65 10.26 -9.61
CA GLU A 153 23.97 9.75 -9.89
C GLU A 153 24.85 10.06 -8.68
N ILE A 154 25.55 9.06 -8.19
CA ILE A 154 26.42 9.20 -7.03
C ILE A 154 27.79 8.70 -7.44
N THR A 155 28.78 9.59 -7.27
CA THR A 155 30.18 9.23 -7.43
C THR A 155 30.70 8.76 -6.09
N ILE A 156 31.29 7.58 -6.05
CA ILE A 156 31.92 7.01 -4.85
C ILE A 156 33.30 6.53 -5.26
N ALA A 157 34.35 7.09 -4.65
CA ALA A 157 35.74 6.69 -4.94
C ALA A 157 36.12 6.72 -6.44
N GLY A 158 35.54 7.66 -7.21
CA GLY A 158 35.79 7.83 -8.65
C GLY A 158 34.87 7.00 -9.55
N GLU A 159 34.02 6.13 -9.00
CA GLU A 159 33.04 5.36 -9.77
C GLU A 159 31.66 6.03 -9.72
N THR A 160 31.05 6.26 -10.89
CA THR A 160 29.71 6.85 -11.02
C THR A 160 28.63 5.78 -11.09
N PHE A 161 27.73 5.78 -10.11
CA PHE A 161 26.59 4.88 -10.08
C PHE A 161 25.32 5.60 -10.52
N SER A 162 24.56 4.99 -11.42
CA SER A 162 23.27 5.53 -11.89
C SER A 162 22.19 5.59 -10.80
N SER A 163 22.41 4.98 -9.64
CA SER A 163 21.50 5.09 -8.50
C SER A 163 22.20 4.69 -7.19
N LEU A 164 21.68 5.21 -6.07
CA LEU A 164 22.01 4.75 -4.73
C LEU A 164 21.84 3.23 -4.58
N THR A 165 20.90 2.64 -5.32
CA THR A 165 20.65 1.20 -5.30
C THR A 165 21.78 0.40 -5.93
N LYS A 166 22.33 0.90 -7.03
CA LYS A 166 23.46 0.25 -7.69
C LYS A 166 24.73 0.40 -6.85
N ALA A 167 24.95 1.59 -6.27
CA ALA A 167 26.05 1.84 -5.34
C ALA A 167 26.00 0.92 -4.11
N ALA A 168 24.88 0.87 -3.40
CA ALA A 168 24.76 0.04 -2.19
C ALA A 168 24.96 -1.46 -2.48
N LYS A 169 24.48 -1.95 -3.63
CA LYS A 169 24.74 -3.33 -4.07
C LYS A 169 26.22 -3.58 -4.41
N HIS A 170 26.88 -2.61 -5.03
CA HIS A 170 28.29 -2.73 -5.40
C HIS A 170 29.20 -2.88 -4.18
N TYR A 171 28.92 -2.12 -3.13
CA TYR A 171 29.67 -2.15 -1.88
C TYR A 171 29.13 -3.16 -0.84
N ASP A 172 28.18 -4.02 -1.22
CA ASP A 172 27.51 -5.01 -0.36
C ASP A 172 26.90 -4.43 0.95
N ILE A 173 26.35 -3.23 0.86
CA ILE A 173 25.71 -2.55 1.99
C ILE A 173 24.20 -2.66 1.86
N ASN A 174 23.55 -2.87 3.01
CA ASN A 174 22.10 -2.85 3.06
C ASN A 174 21.56 -1.51 2.51
N MET A 175 20.69 -1.61 1.52
CA MET A 175 20.06 -0.47 0.85
C MET A 175 19.53 0.61 1.80
N LYS A 176 18.84 0.16 2.87
CA LYS A 176 18.20 1.06 3.81
C LYS A 176 19.24 1.79 4.65
N THR A 177 20.29 1.08 5.07
CA THR A 177 21.42 1.65 5.81
C THR A 177 22.17 2.67 4.96
N PHE A 178 22.51 2.33 3.72
CA PHE A 178 23.19 3.24 2.80
C PHE A 178 22.37 4.52 2.55
N CYS A 179 21.08 4.37 2.22
CA CYS A 179 20.17 5.51 2.04
C CYS A 179 20.02 6.36 3.30
N TYR A 180 19.97 5.73 4.48
CA TYR A 180 19.90 6.41 5.76
C TYR A 180 21.15 7.27 5.98
N ARG A 181 22.36 6.71 5.79
CA ARG A 181 23.63 7.44 5.94
C ARG A 181 23.68 8.69 5.06
N ILE A 182 23.36 8.54 3.77
CA ILE A 182 23.32 9.66 2.82
C ILE A 182 22.31 10.73 3.26
N ARG A 183 21.09 10.33 3.70
CA ARG A 183 20.07 11.28 4.19
C ARG A 183 20.51 12.03 5.45
N HIS A 184 21.32 11.39 6.27
CA HIS A 184 21.88 11.97 7.49
C HIS A 184 23.24 12.66 7.25
N GLY A 185 23.52 13.07 6.01
CA GLY A 185 24.64 13.93 5.65
C GLY A 185 26.00 13.25 5.68
N TRP A 186 26.05 11.93 5.58
CA TRP A 186 27.31 11.21 5.38
C TRP A 186 27.81 11.44 3.95
N THR A 187 29.12 11.48 3.76
CA THR A 187 29.67 11.49 2.39
C THR A 187 29.39 10.14 1.70
N PRO A 188 29.39 10.09 0.37
CA PRO A 188 29.21 8.83 -0.37
C PRO A 188 30.22 7.75 0.04
N GLU A 189 31.47 8.12 0.30
CA GLU A 189 32.56 7.24 0.73
C GLU A 189 32.35 6.74 2.17
N GLU A 190 31.93 7.61 3.09
CA GLU A 190 31.57 7.22 4.45
C GLU A 190 30.35 6.29 4.46
N ALA A 191 29.35 6.61 3.62
CA ALA A 191 28.14 5.79 3.51
C ALA A 191 28.46 4.39 2.97
N ALA A 192 29.44 4.31 2.07
CA ALA A 192 29.99 3.10 1.47
C ALA A 192 30.99 2.35 2.37
N GLU A 193 31.19 2.78 3.62
CA GLU A 193 32.16 2.18 4.56
C GLU A 193 33.62 2.18 4.07
N LEU A 194 33.93 2.97 3.05
CA LEU A 194 35.30 3.15 2.55
C LEU A 194 36.13 4.03 3.49
N VAL A 195 35.46 4.88 4.26
CA VAL A 195 36.08 5.76 5.25
C VAL A 195 35.32 5.64 6.57
N ASN A 196 36.06 5.43 7.66
CA ASN A 196 35.49 5.49 9.00
C ASN A 196 35.08 6.94 9.33
N LYS A 197 33.77 7.16 9.52
CA LYS A 197 33.27 8.44 9.98
C LYS A 197 33.86 8.78 11.34
N LYS A 198 34.52 9.93 11.47
CA LYS A 198 34.90 10.49 12.77
C LYS A 198 33.62 10.99 13.45
N VAL A 199 32.99 10.14 14.25
CA VAL A 199 31.83 10.54 15.04
C VAL A 199 32.33 11.37 16.22
N ASP A 200 32.02 12.66 16.22
CA ASP A 200 32.22 13.48 17.41
C ASP A 200 31.17 13.10 18.47
N ASN A 201 31.56 12.19 19.37
CA ASN A 201 30.74 11.76 20.49
C ASN A 201 30.74 12.76 21.65
N ARG A 202 31.31 13.96 21.46
CA ARG A 202 31.27 15.00 22.50
C ARG A 202 29.83 15.47 22.68
N PRO A 203 29.38 15.61 23.94
CA PRO A 203 28.09 16.23 24.21
C PRO A 203 28.05 17.63 23.61
N LYS A 204 27.01 17.91 22.83
CA LYS A 204 26.81 19.25 22.26
C LYS A 204 26.19 20.17 23.30
N GLU A 205 26.88 21.27 23.57
CA GLU A 205 26.35 22.33 24.43
C GLU A 205 25.07 22.92 23.81
N ILE A 206 24.10 23.19 24.67
CA ILE A 206 22.80 23.74 24.29
C ILE A 206 22.50 24.93 25.19
N SER A 207 22.14 26.05 24.56
CA SER A 207 21.63 27.23 25.26
C SER A 207 20.11 27.22 25.21
N ILE A 208 19.46 27.42 26.36
CA ILE A 208 18.00 27.52 26.48
C ILE A 208 17.69 28.69 27.39
N GLY A 209 16.96 29.69 26.88
CA GLY A 209 16.53 30.84 27.70
C GLY A 209 17.67 31.55 28.43
N GLY A 210 18.85 31.66 27.80
CA GLY A 210 20.04 32.31 28.37
C GLY A 210 20.89 31.46 29.31
N LYS A 211 20.54 30.18 29.54
CA LYS A 211 21.37 29.22 30.30
C LYS A 211 22.03 28.23 29.36
N THR A 212 23.34 28.06 29.49
CA THR A 212 24.11 27.06 28.75
C THR A 212 24.22 25.76 29.53
N PHE A 213 23.94 24.66 28.87
CA PHE A 213 24.04 23.31 29.42
C PHE A 213 25.09 22.51 28.66
N PRO A 214 25.86 21.64 29.34
CA PRO A 214 26.89 20.83 28.70
C PRO A 214 26.31 19.78 27.74
N SER A 215 25.02 19.47 27.84
CA SER A 215 24.33 18.56 26.93
C SER A 215 22.82 18.78 26.94
N GLY A 216 22.15 18.35 25.86
CA GLY A 216 20.68 18.27 25.84
C GLY A 216 20.10 17.38 26.95
N SER A 217 20.84 16.37 27.42
CA SER A 217 20.39 15.53 28.55
C SER A 217 20.45 16.29 29.88
N ALA A 218 21.48 17.13 30.08
CA ALA A 218 21.58 18.00 31.26
C ALA A 218 20.48 19.06 31.24
N ALA A 219 20.21 19.66 30.08
CA ALA A 219 19.10 20.59 29.90
C ALA A 219 17.75 19.92 30.19
N ALA A 220 17.49 18.75 29.62
CA ALA A 220 16.24 18.02 29.82
C ALA A 220 15.99 17.71 31.31
N LYS A 221 17.02 17.25 32.03
CA LYS A 221 16.94 17.01 33.48
C LYS A 221 16.63 18.29 34.25
N TYR A 222 17.25 19.41 33.88
CA TYR A 222 17.01 20.70 34.52
C TYR A 222 15.55 21.17 34.37
N TYR A 223 14.96 21.00 33.20
CA TYR A 223 13.57 21.37 32.91
C TYR A 223 12.54 20.27 33.23
N GLY A 224 12.95 19.17 33.88
CA GLY A 224 12.05 18.09 34.29
C GLY A 224 11.47 17.26 33.14
N ILE A 225 12.11 17.27 31.97
CA ILE A 225 11.70 16.50 30.78
C ILE A 225 12.61 15.31 30.60
N THR A 226 12.07 14.19 30.12
CA THR A 226 12.89 13.03 29.79
C THR A 226 13.83 13.37 28.62
N PRO A 227 15.13 13.01 28.69
CA PRO A 227 16.09 13.29 27.62
C PRO A 227 15.63 12.78 26.24
N SER A 228 14.91 11.65 26.22
CA SER A 228 14.33 11.08 25.00
C SER A 228 13.27 11.99 24.36
N ASN A 229 12.35 12.55 25.16
CA ASN A 229 11.32 13.47 24.66
C ASN A 229 11.95 14.78 24.17
N PHE A 230 12.91 15.31 24.91
CA PHE A 230 13.65 16.51 24.53
C PHE A 230 14.36 16.34 23.18
N ASN A 231 15.14 15.25 23.01
CA ASN A 231 15.81 14.95 21.74
C ASN A 231 14.83 14.70 20.59
N THR A 232 13.72 14.01 20.85
CA THR A 232 12.70 13.76 19.83
C THR A 232 12.07 15.08 19.34
N ARG A 233 11.86 16.06 20.22
CA ARG A 233 11.35 17.39 19.86
C ARG A 233 12.36 18.15 18.98
N LEU A 234 13.64 18.13 19.34
CA LEU A 234 14.70 18.73 18.52
C LEU A 234 14.82 18.09 17.12
N ILE A 235 14.76 16.75 17.04
CA ILE A 235 14.79 16.03 15.74
C ILE A 235 13.58 16.41 14.87
N ARG A 236 12.43 16.71 15.48
CA ARG A 236 11.23 17.20 14.81
C ARG A 236 11.28 18.69 14.45
N GLY A 237 12.42 19.35 14.66
CA GLY A 237 12.64 20.75 14.31
C GLY A 237 12.10 21.76 15.31
N TRP A 238 11.85 21.36 16.56
CA TRP A 238 11.44 22.30 17.61
C TRP A 238 12.63 23.14 18.06
N THR A 239 12.39 24.38 18.50
CA THR A 239 13.43 25.18 19.14
C THR A 239 13.84 24.56 20.49
N PRO A 240 15.05 24.83 21.00
CA PRO A 240 15.46 24.36 22.33
C PRO A 240 14.49 24.76 23.45
N GLU A 241 13.92 25.97 23.36
CA GLU A 241 12.92 26.52 24.29
C GLU A 241 11.60 25.74 24.24
N GLN A 242 11.10 25.43 23.05
CA GLN A 242 9.92 24.58 22.86
C GLN A 242 10.19 23.14 23.31
N ALA A 243 11.37 22.62 23.00
CA ALA A 243 11.79 21.28 23.39
C ALA A 243 11.83 21.15 24.92
N ALA A 244 12.29 22.20 25.61
CA ALA A 244 12.31 22.34 27.07
C ALA A 244 10.94 22.65 27.70
N GLY A 245 9.89 22.85 26.89
CA GLY A 245 8.55 23.15 27.39
C GLY A 245 8.38 24.56 27.97
N ILE A 246 9.33 25.46 27.70
CA ILE A 246 9.24 26.88 28.06
C ILE A 246 8.25 27.57 27.12
N GLU A 247 8.35 27.27 25.83
CA GLU A 247 7.46 27.76 24.79
C GLU A 247 6.41 26.72 24.41
N PRO A 248 5.21 27.15 23.96
CA PRO A 248 4.18 26.23 23.48
C PRO A 248 4.67 25.47 22.23
N PRO A 249 4.13 24.26 21.97
CA PRO A 249 4.51 23.47 20.81
C PRO A 249 4.27 24.22 19.50
N PRO A 250 5.09 23.99 18.45
CA PRO A 250 4.90 24.63 17.15
C PRO A 250 3.51 24.29 16.61
N LYS A 251 2.79 25.30 16.10
CA LYS A 251 1.49 25.10 15.46
C LYS A 251 1.69 24.15 14.28
N LYS A 252 0.86 23.11 14.20
CA LYS A 252 0.87 22.20 13.05
C LYS A 252 0.55 23.01 11.80
N ALA A 253 1.48 23.03 10.85
CA ALA A 253 1.25 23.53 9.50
C ALA A 253 0.38 22.55 8.72
#